data_AF-A0A1I7CP83-F1
#
_entry.id   AF-A0A1I7CP83-F1
#
_cell.length_a   1.000
_cell.length_b   1.000
_cell.length_c   1.000
_cell.angle_alpha   90.00
_cell.angle_beta   90.00
_cell.angle_gamma   90.00
#
_symmetry.space_group_name_H-M   'P 1'
#
loop_
_entity.id
_entity.type
_entity.pdbx_description
1 polymer ?
#
loop_
_entity_poly.entity_id
_entity_poly.type
_entity_poly.pdbx_seq_one_letter_code
_entity_poly.pdbx_strand_id
1 'polypeptide(L)' 'MDGLADVLVVLAPAVSNPLTAASWLASPHRQLAGARPIEALRRGAVAAVLRLAKHAAADLTH' A
#
# COMPACT_ATOMS: atom_id res chain seq x y z
N MET A 1 -0.28 -8.40 11.98
CA MET A 1 0.22 -7.76 10.74
C MET A 1 0.34 -6.28 11.04
N ASP A 2 1.48 -5.87 11.59
CA ASP A 2 1.71 -4.48 11.95
C ASP A 2 1.74 -3.60 10.69
N GLY A 3 1.12 -2.42 10.76
CA GLY A 3 1.12 -1.43 9.68
C GLY A 3 0.08 -1.60 8.57
N LEU A 4 -0.70 -2.69 8.54
CA LEU A 4 -1.77 -2.83 7.54
C LEU A 4 -2.88 -1.78 7.74
N ALA A 5 -3.30 -1.56 8.99
CA ALA A 5 -4.31 -0.57 9.31
C ALA A 5 -3.87 0.85 8.90
N ASP A 6 -2.62 1.22 9.17
CA ASP A 6 -2.05 2.52 8.78
C ASP A 6 -2.03 2.71 7.26
N VAL A 7 -1.66 1.65 6.51
CA VAL A 7 -1.69 1.67 5.05
C VAL A 7 -3.11 1.88 4.53
N LEU A 8 -4.09 1.19 5.11
CA LEU A 8 -5.50 1.36 4.74
C LEU A 8 -6.01 2.76 5.06
N VAL A 9 -5.62 3.35 6.21
CA VAL A 9 -5.97 4.74 6.55
C VAL A 9 -5.41 5.73 5.54
N VAL A 10 -4.20 5.50 5.02
CA VAL A 10 -3.59 6.37 3.99
C VAL A 10 -4.29 6.22 2.64
N LEU A 11 -4.64 4.99 2.23
CA LEU A 11 -5.23 4.73 0.91
C LEU A 11 -6.74 5.02 0.87
N ALA A 12 -7.46 4.83 1.97
CA ALA A 12 -8.91 4.99 2.06
C ALA A 12 -9.45 6.31 1.49
N PRO A 13 -8.88 7.49 1.79
CA PRO A 13 -9.38 8.75 1.22
C PRO A 13 -9.09 8.90 -0.28
N ALA A 14 -8.10 8.17 -0.81
CA ALA A 14 -7.68 8.25 -2.21
C ALA A 14 -8.36 7.20 -3.11
N VAL A 15 -9.08 6.23 -2.53
CA VAL A 15 -9.71 5.14 -3.27
C VAL A 15 -11.24 5.16 -3.11
N SER A 16 -11.96 5.29 -4.22
CA SER A 16 -13.44 5.24 -4.21
C SER A 16 -14.01 3.84 -3.94
N ASN A 17 -13.19 2.79 -4.03
CA ASN A 17 -13.59 1.39 -3.86
C ASN A 17 -12.54 0.62 -3.04
N PRO A 18 -12.95 -0.10 -1.97
CA PRO A 18 -12.05 -0.98 -1.20
C PRO A 18 -11.27 -1.98 -2.05
N LEU A 19 -11.84 -2.42 -3.18
CA LEU A 19 -11.17 -3.34 -4.09
C LEU A 19 -9.89 -2.74 -4.67
N THR A 20 -9.83 -1.43 -4.90
CA THR A 20 -8.63 -0.75 -5.41
C THR A 20 -7.48 -0.84 -4.44
N ALA A 21 -7.73 -0.65 -3.13
CA ALA A 21 -6.71 -0.81 -2.10
C ALA A 21 -6.24 -2.28 -1.99
N ALA A 22 -7.18 -3.24 -2.08
CA ALA A 22 -6.85 -4.65 -2.08
C ALA A 22 -6.00 -5.07 -3.30
N SER A 23 -6.35 -4.59 -4.49
CA SER A 23 -5.57 -4.80 -5.71
C SER A 23 -4.16 -4.22 -5.56
N TRP A 24 -4.03 -3.00 -5.08
CA TRP A 24 -2.72 -2.38 -4.82
C TRP A 24 -1.86 -3.21 -3.86
N LEU A 25 -2.44 -3.70 -2.75
CA LEU A 25 -1.74 -4.55 -1.78
C LEU A 25 -1.24 -5.88 -2.37
N ALA A 26 -1.94 -6.39 -3.38
CA ALA A 26 -1.64 -7.65 -4.06
C ALA A 26 -0.75 -7.49 -5.30
N SER A 27 -0.56 -6.27 -5.81
CA SER A 27 0.24 -6.01 -7.00
C SER A 27 1.74 -5.94 -6.70
N PRO A 28 2.61 -6.49 -7.55
CA PRO A 28 4.07 -6.32 -7.45
C PRO A 28 4.48 -4.86 -7.59
N HIS A 29 5.38 -4.38 -6.73
CA HIS A 29 5.93 -3.02 -6.83
C HIS A 29 7.44 -3.02 -7.03
N ARG A 30 7.93 -2.27 -8.04
CA ARG A 30 9.37 -2.17 -8.33
C ARG A 30 10.18 -1.62 -7.15
N GLN A 31 9.62 -0.67 -6.39
CA GLN A 31 10.25 -0.10 -5.20
C GLN A 31 10.37 -1.11 -4.03
N LEU A 32 9.70 -2.25 -4.12
CA LEU A 32 9.82 -3.39 -3.20
C LEU A 32 10.56 -4.56 -3.84
N ALA A 33 11.43 -4.29 -4.83
CA ALA A 33 12.14 -5.32 -5.62
C ALA A 33 11.19 -6.35 -6.26
N GLY A 34 9.99 -5.92 -6.67
CA GLY A 34 8.96 -6.79 -7.25
C GLY A 34 8.10 -7.53 -6.22
N ALA A 35 8.32 -7.35 -4.92
CA ALA A 35 7.44 -7.90 -3.90
C ALA A 35 6.08 -7.17 -3.87
N ARG A 36 5.07 -7.89 -3.37
CA ARG A 36 3.75 -7.33 -3.08
C ARG A 36 3.77 -6.59 -1.76
N PRO A 37 3.10 -5.43 -1.62
CA PRO A 37 3.02 -4.69 -0.37
C PRO A 37 2.57 -5.54 0.82
N ILE A 38 1.60 -6.45 0.63
CA ILE A 38 1.12 -7.33 1.71
C ILE A 38 2.21 -8.31 2.21
N GLU A 39 3.08 -8.79 1.32
CA GLU A 39 4.20 -9.66 1.70
C GLU A 39 5.31 -8.86 2.38
N ALA A 40 5.55 -7.63 1.93
CA ALA A 40 6.50 -6.73 2.57
C ALA A 40 6.07 -6.36 3.99
N LEU A 41 4.77 -6.11 4.23
CA LEU A 41 4.22 -5.92 5.58
C LEU A 41 4.42 -7.16 6.44
N ARG A 42 4.17 -8.37 5.92
CA ARG A 42 4.39 -9.62 6.65
C ARG A 42 5.85 -9.83 7.06
N ARG A 43 6.79 -9.29 6.27
CA ARG A 43 8.24 -9.32 6.55
C ARG A 43 8.72 -8.17 7.44
N GLY A 44 7.82 -7.32 7.93
CA GLY A 44 8.14 -6.20 8.81
C GLY A 44 8.62 -4.93 8.10
N ALA A 45 8.53 -4.86 6.76
CA ALA A 45 8.96 -3.69 5.98
C ALA A 45 7.92 -2.54 5.99
N VAL A 46 7.35 -2.25 7.16
CA VAL A 46 6.21 -1.34 7.35
C VAL A 46 6.49 0.07 6.83
N ALA A 47 7.64 0.66 7.20
CA ALA A 47 8.00 2.01 6.78
C ALA A 47 8.17 2.17 5.26
N ALA A 48 8.64 1.13 4.57
CA ALA A 48 8.76 1.14 3.11
C ALA A 48 7.37 1.12 2.46
N VAL A 49 6.47 0.26 2.93
CA VAL A 49 5.11 0.14 2.40
C VAL A 49 4.29 1.41 2.70
N LEU A 50 4.43 2.02 3.87
CA LEU A 50 3.75 3.28 4.19
C LEU A 50 4.19 4.44 3.30
N ARG A 51 5.50 4.54 2.99
CA ARG A 51 5.97 5.55 2.02
C ARG A 51 5.37 5.31 0.64
N LEU A 52 5.27 4.06 0.22
CA LEU A 52 4.67 3.69 -1.06
C LEU A 52 3.17 4.03 -1.12
N ALA A 53 2.43 3.73 -0.04
CA ALA A 53 1.01 4.03 0.08
C ALA A 53 0.73 5.54 -0.01
N LYS A 54 1.58 6.36 0.61
CA LYS A 54 1.46 7.84 0.53
C LYS A 54 1.67 8.36 -0.90
N HIS A 55 2.64 7.83 -1.64
CA HIS A 55 2.84 8.20 -3.05
C HIS A 55 1.65 7.76 -3.90
N ALA A 56 1.20 6.51 -3.74
CA ALA A 56 0.05 6.00 -4.47
C ALA A 56 -1.24 6.79 -4.19
N ALA A 57 -1.47 7.18 -2.93
CA ALA A 57 -2.62 8.02 -2.57
C ALA A 57 -2.57 9.39 -3.27
N ALA A 58 -1.38 10.00 -3.38
CA ALA A 58 -1.20 11.25 -4.10
C ALA A 58 -1.49 11.10 -5.61
N ASP A 59 -1.03 9.99 -6.23
CA ASP A 59 -1.28 9.72 -7.65
C ASP A 59 -2.75 9.41 -7.95
N LEU A 60 -3.49 8.80 -7.02
CA LEU A 60 -4.90 8.41 -7.19
C LEU A 60 -5.89 9.56 -6.96
N THR A 61 -5.46 10.66 -6.34
CA THR A 61 -6.32 11.82 -6.03
C THR A 61 -6.35 12.85 -7.16
N HIS A 62 -5.64 12.61 -8.26
CA HIS A 62 -5.41 13.56 -9.36
C HIS A 62 -6.21 13.22 -10.63
#